data_AF-A0A5N6YAG4-F1
#
_entry.id   AF-A0A5N6YAG4-F1
#
_cell.length_a   1.000
_cell.length_b   1.000
_cell.length_c   1.000
_cell.angle_alpha   90.00
_cell.angle_beta   90.00
_cell.angle_gamma   90.00
#
_symmetry.space_group_name_H-M   'P 1'
#
loop_
_entity.id
_entity.type
_entity.pdbx_description
1 polymer ?
#
loop_
_entity_poly.entity_id
_entity_poly.type
_entity_poly.pdbx_seq_one_letter_code
_entity_poly.pdbx_strand_id
1 'polypeptide(L)'
;MTIYTHVEGEAVSLSLAADRNPWLDNMDRFVSFVQKIPRAGREVKVAVIDDGVDKVLEDFGNSIIAGVSFYSHQIGDFTGVKPWYFSSNGHSTLMAKTIRRLCPNVKLCIARLEQGINGEPTVESAIKASIREAISWATTIEVYIISMSWTFSELHNSEARKLSEVIDEAHRSRVITLSALSDQGLNRPEIAFPGKVPGVFRIGAARSNGKADEFSVGYDFIFPGGSSKVEAPKGTGRYDDPNPEMVMGSSFATAVASGLAALILHCVELCDLGDEYGNGDWESSEHRQRHNCS
;
A
#
# COMPACT_ATOMS: atom_id res chain seq x y z
N MET A 1 20.47 21.92 48.78
CA MET A 1 21.50 20.93 48.44
C MET A 1 20.84 19.94 47.51
N THR A 2 20.87 20.23 46.21
CA THR A 2 20.20 19.43 45.18
C THR A 2 21.29 18.75 44.39
N ILE A 3 21.32 17.43 44.47
CA ILE A 3 22.39 16.59 43.93
C ILE A 3 22.06 16.34 42.46
N TYR A 4 22.96 16.78 41.58
CA TYR A 4 22.99 16.38 40.17
C TYR A 4 23.35 14.89 40.08
N THR A 5 22.58 14.13 39.32
CA THR A 5 23.09 12.88 38.73
C THR A 5 22.83 12.95 37.22
N HIS A 6 23.91 13.25 36.50
CA HIS A 6 24.07 13.00 35.09
C HIS A 6 24.02 11.49 34.87
N VAL A 7 23.23 11.03 33.89
CA VAL A 7 23.40 9.71 33.28
C VAL A 7 23.49 9.94 31.77
N GLU A 8 24.71 9.90 31.26
CA GLU A 8 25.02 9.78 29.83
C GLU A 8 25.13 8.30 29.45
N GLY A 9 24.71 7.97 28.21
CA GLY A 9 24.99 6.71 27.51
C GLY A 9 24.06 5.54 27.91
N GLU A 10 23.39 4.82 27.03
CA GLU A 10 23.64 4.51 25.62
C GLU A 10 22.35 4.66 24.81
N ALA A 11 22.43 5.32 23.66
CA ALA A 11 21.47 5.12 22.61
C ALA A 11 21.64 3.68 22.10
N VAL A 12 20.80 2.77 22.57
CA VAL A 12 20.70 1.42 22.00
C VAL A 12 20.18 1.60 20.57
N SER A 13 21.10 1.66 19.61
CA SER A 13 20.74 1.55 18.21
C SER A 13 20.21 0.14 18.00
N LEU A 14 18.89 -0.02 18.06
CA LEU A 14 18.19 -1.16 17.50
C LEU A 14 18.38 -1.11 15.98
N SER A 15 19.57 -1.50 15.51
CA SER A 15 19.72 -2.00 14.16
C SER A 15 19.03 -3.35 14.12
N LEU A 16 17.70 -3.33 13.96
CA LEU A 16 16.99 -4.42 13.31
C LEU A 16 17.67 -4.56 11.96
N ALA A 17 18.62 -5.48 11.85
CA ALA A 17 19.07 -5.98 10.57
C ALA A 17 17.85 -6.67 9.96
N ALA A 18 16.96 -5.88 9.36
CA ALA A 18 15.88 -6.37 8.53
C ALA A 18 16.54 -7.28 7.50
N ASP A 19 16.11 -8.54 7.47
CA ASP A 19 16.54 -9.48 6.43
C ASP A 19 16.44 -8.77 5.08
N ARG A 20 17.60 -8.45 4.51
CA ARG A 20 17.65 -7.69 3.26
C ARG A 20 16.94 -8.51 2.20
N ASN A 21 15.85 -7.97 1.67
CA ASN A 21 15.17 -8.58 0.54
C ASN A 21 15.83 -8.04 -0.74
N PRO A 22 16.56 -8.87 -1.51
CA PRO A 22 17.32 -8.38 -2.67
C PRO A 22 16.45 -7.68 -3.72
N TRP A 23 15.18 -8.06 -3.82
CA TRP A 23 14.24 -7.39 -4.71
C TRP A 23 13.94 -5.97 -4.25
N LEU A 24 13.65 -5.78 -2.95
CA LEU A 24 13.43 -4.44 -2.38
C LEU A 24 14.69 -3.58 -2.46
N ASP A 25 15.87 -4.16 -2.19
CA ASP A 25 17.15 -3.46 -2.32
C ASP A 25 17.39 -2.98 -3.77
N ASN A 26 17.04 -3.79 -4.76
CA ASN A 26 17.14 -3.39 -6.16
C ASN A 26 16.14 -2.27 -6.51
N MET A 27 14.92 -2.34 -5.96
CA MET A 27 13.95 -1.27 -6.14
C MET A 27 14.42 0.03 -5.48
N ASP A 28 15.01 0.00 -4.30
CA ASP A 28 15.54 1.20 -3.64
C ASP A 28 16.62 1.88 -4.49
N ARG A 29 17.48 1.10 -5.17
CA ARG A 29 18.47 1.63 -6.11
C ARG A 29 17.82 2.28 -7.33
N PHE A 30 16.78 1.66 -7.87
CA PHE A 30 16.04 2.21 -9.01
C PHE A 30 15.27 3.48 -8.63
N VAL A 31 14.61 3.49 -7.48
CA VAL A 31 13.94 4.67 -6.92
C VAL A 31 14.94 5.81 -6.71
N SER A 32 16.12 5.52 -6.17
CA SER A 32 17.19 6.51 -5.99
C SER A 32 17.68 7.11 -7.33
N PHE A 33 17.61 6.34 -8.42
CA PHE A 33 17.89 6.83 -9.76
C PHE A 33 16.76 7.73 -10.27
N VAL A 34 15.50 7.27 -10.19
CA VAL A 34 14.33 8.03 -10.66
C VAL A 34 14.18 9.37 -9.91
N GLN A 35 14.46 9.41 -8.61
CA GLN A 35 14.41 10.65 -7.82
C GLN A 35 15.40 11.74 -8.26
N LYS A 36 16.45 11.39 -8.99
CA LYS A 36 17.41 12.36 -9.53
C LYS A 36 16.90 13.04 -10.80
N ILE A 37 15.85 12.50 -11.41
CA ILE A 37 15.22 13.09 -12.59
C ILE A 37 14.34 14.25 -12.12
N PRO A 38 14.46 15.45 -12.72
CA PRO A 38 13.62 16.60 -12.36
C PRO A 38 12.14 16.24 -12.42
N ARG A 39 11.38 16.72 -11.43
CA ARG A 39 9.93 16.51 -11.39
C ARG A 39 9.28 17.17 -12.59
N ALA A 40 8.71 16.35 -13.43
CA ALA A 40 7.87 16.76 -14.52
C ALA A 40 6.69 15.78 -14.59
N GLY A 41 5.49 16.27 -14.87
CA GLY A 41 4.33 15.42 -15.16
C GLY A 41 3.28 15.35 -14.06
N ARG A 42 2.24 14.57 -14.33
CA ARG A 42 1.07 14.46 -13.46
C ARG A 42 1.40 13.63 -12.22
N GLU A 43 0.87 14.04 -11.07
CA GLU A 43 1.08 13.33 -9.82
C GLU A 43 0.26 12.03 -9.79
N VAL A 44 0.91 10.91 -9.48
CA VAL A 44 0.26 9.60 -9.38
C VAL A 44 -0.44 9.47 -8.03
N LYS A 45 -1.77 9.33 -8.07
CA LYS A 45 -2.66 9.15 -6.90
C LYS A 45 -2.94 7.68 -6.63
N VAL A 46 -2.75 7.24 -5.39
CA VAL A 46 -3.04 5.89 -4.90
C VAL A 46 -3.98 6.00 -3.69
N ALA A 47 -5.15 5.35 -3.77
CA ALA A 47 -6.00 5.16 -2.61
C ALA A 47 -5.55 3.95 -1.80
N VAL A 48 -5.40 4.14 -0.49
CA VAL A 48 -5.20 3.06 0.48
C VAL A 48 -6.50 2.93 1.26
N ILE A 49 -7.23 1.84 1.03
CA ILE A 49 -8.50 1.55 1.68
C ILE A 49 -8.22 0.49 2.74
N ASP A 50 -8.19 0.87 4.02
CA ASP A 50 -7.86 -0.03 5.12
C ASP A 50 -8.23 0.60 6.47
N ASP A 51 -7.45 0.40 7.53
CA ASP A 51 -7.74 0.87 8.88
C ASP A 51 -7.33 2.32 9.22
N GLY A 52 -6.95 3.13 8.24
CA GLY A 52 -6.46 4.50 8.47
C GLY A 52 -5.00 4.56 8.93
N VAL A 53 -4.39 5.74 8.88
CA VAL A 53 -2.93 5.91 9.05
C VAL A 53 -2.56 6.77 10.24
N ASP A 54 -1.47 6.46 10.94
CA ASP A 54 -0.97 7.24 12.08
C ASP A 54 -0.16 8.46 11.63
N LYS A 55 -0.84 9.44 11.04
CA LYS A 55 -0.20 10.64 10.49
C LYS A 55 0.52 11.51 11.54
N VAL A 56 0.14 11.38 12.82
CA VAL A 56 0.73 12.18 13.91
C VAL A 56 2.11 11.66 14.30
N LEU A 57 2.29 10.34 14.34
CA LEU A 57 3.54 9.70 14.78
C LEU A 57 4.50 9.43 13.62
N GLU A 58 4.01 9.51 12.38
CA GLU A 58 4.73 9.02 11.22
C GLU A 58 4.91 10.07 10.12
N ASP A 59 6.13 10.11 9.57
CA ASP A 59 6.47 11.06 8.51
C ASP A 59 6.08 10.53 7.13
N PHE A 60 4.97 11.05 6.61
CA PHE A 60 4.54 10.88 5.22
C PHE A 60 4.94 12.07 4.32
N GLY A 61 5.65 13.07 4.84
CA GLY A 61 5.91 14.33 4.18
C GLY A 61 4.63 14.92 3.56
N ASN A 62 4.71 15.29 2.28
CA ASN A 62 3.58 15.81 1.50
C ASN A 62 2.90 14.73 0.63
N SER A 63 3.11 13.45 0.93
CA SER A 63 2.54 12.36 0.14
C SER A 63 1.04 12.18 0.41
N ILE A 64 0.54 12.39 1.63
CA ILE A 64 -0.91 12.27 1.90
C ILE A 64 -1.62 13.57 1.51
N ILE A 65 -2.51 13.51 0.51
CA ILE A 65 -3.22 14.69 -0.03
C ILE A 65 -4.71 14.72 0.32
N ALA A 66 -5.31 13.58 0.66
CA ALA A 66 -6.71 13.48 1.00
C ALA A 66 -6.94 12.32 1.96
N GLY A 67 -8.00 12.40 2.75
CA GLY A 67 -8.48 11.26 3.50
C GLY A 67 -9.92 11.42 3.97
N VAL A 68 -10.58 10.29 4.15
CA VAL A 68 -11.97 10.16 4.57
C VAL A 68 -12.10 8.95 5.49
N SER A 69 -13.01 9.04 6.47
CA SER A 69 -13.35 7.91 7.33
C SER A 69 -14.79 7.51 7.07
N PHE A 70 -14.98 6.24 6.74
CA PHE A 70 -16.28 5.58 6.63
C PHE A 70 -16.60 4.78 7.90
N TYR A 71 -15.95 5.12 9.01
CA TYR A 71 -16.25 4.57 10.33
C TYR A 71 -17.61 5.10 10.81
N SER A 72 -18.54 4.19 11.06
CA SER A 72 -19.87 4.48 11.60
C SER A 72 -19.92 4.13 13.09
N HIS A 73 -20.29 5.12 13.90
CA HIS A 73 -20.54 4.97 15.33
C HIS A 73 -21.62 3.90 15.60
N GLN A 74 -21.34 2.95 16.49
CA GLN A 74 -22.39 2.06 17.00
C GLN A 74 -23.20 2.76 18.08
N ILE A 75 -24.51 2.49 18.11
CA ILE A 75 -25.41 3.01 19.14
C ILE A 75 -24.93 2.52 20.52
N GLY A 76 -24.38 3.44 21.32
CA GLY A 76 -23.94 3.18 22.70
C GLY A 76 -22.44 3.25 22.94
N ASP A 77 -21.62 3.38 21.88
CA ASP A 77 -20.18 3.56 22.02
C ASP A 77 -19.87 5.06 22.12
N PHE A 78 -19.64 5.64 23.30
CA PHE A 78 -19.36 7.08 23.45
C PHE A 78 -18.07 7.57 22.75
N THR A 79 -17.33 6.69 22.07
CA THR A 79 -16.16 7.06 21.29
C THR A 79 -16.59 7.70 19.96
N GLY A 80 -16.22 8.97 19.77
CA GLY A 80 -16.59 9.76 18.60
C GLY A 80 -16.06 9.20 17.28
N VAL A 81 -16.41 9.88 16.18
CA VAL A 81 -15.92 9.60 14.81
C VAL A 81 -14.41 9.34 14.85
N LYS A 82 -13.97 8.15 14.43
CA LYS A 82 -12.53 7.84 14.29
C LYS A 82 -12.02 8.44 12.98
N PRO A 83 -11.12 9.43 13.01
CA PRO A 83 -10.62 10.06 11.80
C PRO A 83 -9.71 9.12 11.00
N TRP A 84 -9.55 9.41 9.70
CA TRP A 84 -8.67 8.63 8.81
C TRP A 84 -7.19 8.73 9.16
N TYR A 85 -6.79 9.78 9.88
CA TYR A 85 -5.42 10.02 10.35
C TYR A 85 -5.11 9.38 11.71
N PHE A 86 -5.92 8.39 12.10
CA PHE A 86 -5.69 7.52 13.25
C PHE A 86 -5.83 6.08 12.78
N SER A 87 -4.79 5.27 12.94
CA SER A 87 -4.82 3.84 12.62
C SER A 87 -5.39 3.04 13.80
N SER A 88 -6.05 1.92 13.53
CA SER A 88 -6.48 1.02 14.61
C SER A 88 -5.35 0.14 15.10
N ASN A 89 -4.50 -0.33 14.19
CA ASN A 89 -3.49 -1.35 14.47
C ASN A 89 -2.14 -1.09 13.76
N GLY A 90 -2.02 0.02 13.03
CA GLY A 90 -0.80 0.41 12.30
C GLY A 90 -0.63 -0.28 10.94
N HIS A 91 -1.57 -1.13 10.52
CA HIS A 91 -1.47 -1.91 9.29
C HIS A 91 -1.48 -1.01 8.05
N SER A 92 -2.47 -0.12 7.90
CA SER A 92 -2.51 0.82 6.77
C SER A 92 -1.32 1.78 6.80
N THR A 93 -0.87 2.17 8.00
CA THR A 93 0.33 3.01 8.17
C THR A 93 1.54 2.35 7.49
N LEU A 94 1.76 1.06 7.72
CA LEU A 94 2.81 0.30 7.07
C LEU A 94 2.60 0.16 5.56
N MET A 95 1.37 -0.12 5.11
CA MET A 95 1.05 -0.24 3.68
C MET A 95 1.34 1.07 2.94
N ALA A 96 0.88 2.20 3.48
CA ALA A 96 1.10 3.53 2.95
C ALA A 96 2.59 3.90 2.89
N LYS A 97 3.36 3.58 3.94
CA LYS A 97 4.82 3.75 3.95
C LYS A 97 5.51 2.91 2.89
N THR A 98 5.05 1.67 2.71
CA THR A 98 5.60 0.74 1.73
C THR A 98 5.36 1.25 0.31
N ILE A 99 4.15 1.71 0.00
CA ILE A 99 3.83 2.33 -1.30
C ILE A 99 4.73 3.54 -1.55
N ARG A 100 4.90 4.42 -0.54
CA ARG A 100 5.78 5.60 -0.63
C ARG A 100 7.25 5.24 -0.80
N ARG A 101 7.75 4.16 -0.20
CA ARG A 101 9.13 3.68 -0.41
C ARG A 101 9.39 3.37 -1.87
N LEU A 102 8.45 2.68 -2.52
CA LEU A 102 8.57 2.30 -3.94
C LEU A 102 8.28 3.47 -4.89
N CYS A 103 7.43 4.42 -4.51
CA CYS A 103 7.16 5.61 -5.30
C CYS A 103 7.15 6.87 -4.40
N PRO A 104 8.30 7.53 -4.17
CA PRO A 104 8.40 8.64 -3.21
C PRO A 104 7.57 9.89 -3.55
N ASN A 105 7.25 10.08 -4.83
CA ASN A 105 6.42 11.19 -5.32
C ASN A 105 4.92 10.85 -5.33
N VAL A 106 4.52 9.67 -4.85
CA VAL A 106 3.12 9.24 -4.81
C VAL A 106 2.27 10.17 -3.97
N LYS A 107 1.02 10.36 -4.40
CA LYS A 107 -0.03 11.00 -3.63
C LYS A 107 -0.98 9.97 -3.06
N LEU A 108 -1.00 9.86 -1.74
CA LEU A 108 -1.80 8.91 -1.00
C LEU A 108 -3.15 9.54 -0.62
N CYS A 109 -4.20 8.80 -0.90
CA CYS A 109 -5.57 9.10 -0.51
C CYS A 109 -6.04 8.03 0.47
N ILE A 110 -6.28 8.39 1.73
CA ILE A 110 -6.55 7.39 2.79
C ILE A 110 -8.05 7.25 3.02
N ALA A 111 -8.61 6.07 2.77
CA ALA A 111 -9.97 5.74 3.16
C ALA A 111 -9.94 4.77 4.34
N ARG A 112 -10.39 5.22 5.50
CA ARG A 112 -10.52 4.37 6.68
C ARG A 112 -11.85 3.63 6.64
N LEU A 113 -11.81 2.32 6.79
CA LEU A 113 -12.96 1.42 6.86
C LEU A 113 -13.48 1.24 8.29
N GLU A 114 -14.73 0.79 8.37
CA GLU A 114 -15.33 0.27 9.61
C GLU A 114 -14.61 -1.02 10.03
N GLN A 115 -14.24 -1.11 11.31
CA GLN A 115 -13.73 -2.36 11.90
C GLN A 115 -14.74 -2.83 12.94
N GLY A 116 -15.53 -3.81 12.56
CA GLY A 116 -16.50 -4.40 13.45
C GLY A 116 -15.85 -5.14 14.60
N ILE A 117 -16.32 -4.87 15.81
CA ILE A 117 -16.07 -5.70 16.97
C ILE A 117 -17.17 -6.79 16.96
N ASN A 118 -16.78 -8.05 16.84
CA ASN A 118 -17.59 -9.26 17.12
C ASN A 118 -18.61 -9.77 16.07
N GLY A 119 -18.46 -9.49 14.77
CA GLY A 119 -19.14 -10.29 13.73
C GLY A 119 -20.69 -10.25 13.74
N GLU A 120 -21.29 -9.26 14.41
CA GLU A 120 -22.73 -9.06 14.43
C GLU A 120 -23.25 -8.68 13.01
N PRO A 121 -24.41 -9.19 12.55
CA PRO A 121 -24.88 -8.97 11.17
C PRO A 121 -25.10 -7.51 10.76
N THR A 122 -25.46 -6.64 11.71
CA THR A 122 -25.60 -5.19 11.50
C THR A 122 -24.24 -4.53 11.27
N VAL A 123 -23.22 -4.99 11.99
CA VAL A 123 -21.84 -4.55 11.90
C VAL A 123 -21.22 -5.00 10.59
N GLU A 124 -21.48 -6.25 10.18
CA GLU A 124 -21.08 -6.78 8.89
C GLU A 124 -21.67 -5.98 7.71
N SER A 125 -22.96 -5.61 7.79
CA SER A 125 -23.61 -4.79 6.76
C SER A 125 -23.03 -3.37 6.68
N ALA A 126 -22.70 -2.77 7.82
CA ALA A 126 -22.04 -1.46 7.89
C ALA A 126 -20.61 -1.51 7.32
N ILE A 127 -19.83 -2.55 7.62
CA ILE A 127 -18.51 -2.77 7.02
C ILE A 127 -18.62 -2.86 5.50
N LYS A 128 -19.57 -3.65 4.99
CA LYS A 128 -19.80 -3.80 3.55
C LYS A 128 -20.21 -2.49 2.89
N ALA A 129 -21.03 -1.68 3.54
CA ALA A 129 -21.37 -0.34 3.06
C ALA A 129 -20.14 0.57 3.02
N SER A 130 -19.36 0.60 4.10
CA SER A 130 -18.13 1.41 4.21
C SER A 130 -17.12 1.10 3.10
N ILE A 131 -16.97 -0.18 2.75
CA ILE A 131 -16.10 -0.64 1.65
C ILE A 131 -16.55 -0.07 0.31
N ARG A 132 -17.86 -0.17 0.00
CA ARG A 132 -18.38 0.33 -1.27
C ARG A 132 -18.26 1.83 -1.39
N GLU A 133 -18.53 2.55 -0.30
CA GLU A 133 -18.39 4.00 -0.26
C GLU A 133 -16.92 4.43 -0.40
N ALA A 134 -15.98 3.69 0.20
CA ALA A 134 -14.56 3.93 0.05
C ALA A 134 -14.06 3.74 -1.39
N ILE A 135 -14.49 2.67 -2.06
CA ILE A 135 -14.14 2.42 -3.47
C ILE A 135 -14.75 3.52 -4.36
N SER A 136 -16.02 3.83 -4.18
CA SER A 136 -16.69 4.91 -4.92
C SER A 136 -16.03 6.27 -4.70
N TRP A 137 -15.62 6.59 -3.47
CA TRP A 137 -14.88 7.82 -3.17
C TRP A 137 -13.54 7.85 -3.87
N ALA A 138 -12.76 6.76 -3.81
CA ALA A 138 -11.47 6.67 -4.48
C ALA A 138 -11.60 6.88 -6.00
N THR A 139 -12.61 6.26 -6.63
CA THR A 139 -12.95 6.48 -8.04
C THR A 139 -13.34 7.93 -8.31
N THR A 140 -14.18 8.54 -7.45
CA THR A 140 -14.66 9.92 -7.60
C THR A 140 -13.53 10.95 -7.53
N ILE A 141 -12.52 10.72 -6.69
CA ILE A 141 -11.34 11.60 -6.61
C ILE A 141 -10.27 11.23 -7.66
N GLU A 142 -10.61 10.37 -8.62
CA GLU A 142 -9.81 9.98 -9.78
C GLU A 142 -8.42 9.47 -9.40
N VAL A 143 -8.34 8.54 -8.44
CA VAL A 143 -7.07 7.82 -8.19
C VAL A 143 -6.74 6.91 -9.38
N TYR A 144 -5.46 6.57 -9.54
CA TYR A 144 -5.03 5.61 -10.56
C TYR A 144 -5.07 4.18 -10.02
N ILE A 145 -4.83 4.04 -8.72
CA ILE A 145 -4.66 2.75 -8.07
C ILE A 145 -5.47 2.75 -6.79
N ILE A 146 -6.21 1.68 -6.56
CA ILE A 146 -6.84 1.34 -5.28
C ILE A 146 -6.12 0.11 -4.71
N SER A 147 -5.49 0.28 -3.54
CA SER A 147 -4.79 -0.76 -2.81
C SER A 147 -5.67 -1.29 -1.67
N MET A 148 -6.02 -2.56 -1.71
CA MET A 148 -6.88 -3.24 -0.72
C MET A 148 -6.11 -4.38 -0.06
N SER A 149 -5.57 -4.13 1.13
CA SER A 149 -4.70 -5.07 1.85
C SER A 149 -5.46 -5.96 2.85
N TRP A 150 -6.73 -6.27 2.54
CA TRP A 150 -7.67 -7.02 3.36
C TRP A 150 -8.53 -7.94 2.47
N THR A 151 -9.16 -8.95 3.08
CA THR A 151 -10.04 -9.89 2.35
C THR A 151 -11.23 -10.32 3.19
N PHE A 152 -12.26 -10.86 2.56
CA PHE A 152 -13.38 -11.52 3.23
C PHE A 152 -13.89 -12.70 2.39
N SER A 153 -14.14 -13.82 3.06
CA SER A 153 -14.47 -15.09 2.40
C SER A 153 -15.94 -15.20 1.99
N GLU A 154 -16.84 -14.50 2.66
CA GLU A 154 -18.29 -14.72 2.54
C GLU A 154 -19.04 -13.41 2.28
N LEU A 155 -19.71 -13.33 1.13
CA LEU A 155 -20.75 -12.33 0.87
C LEU A 155 -22.02 -13.03 0.42
N HIS A 156 -23.16 -12.60 0.97
CA HIS A 156 -24.44 -12.86 0.34
C HIS A 156 -24.46 -12.33 -1.10
N ASN A 157 -25.16 -13.04 -1.99
CA ASN A 157 -25.20 -12.74 -3.43
C ASN A 157 -25.51 -11.28 -3.76
N SER A 158 -26.37 -10.61 -2.99
CA SER A 158 -26.68 -9.19 -3.19
C SER A 158 -25.51 -8.27 -2.88
N GLU A 159 -24.75 -8.55 -1.82
CA GLU A 159 -23.60 -7.74 -1.42
C GLU A 159 -22.40 -7.98 -2.34
N ALA A 160 -22.21 -9.24 -2.77
CA ALA A 160 -21.24 -9.60 -3.79
C ALA A 160 -21.46 -8.82 -5.09
N ARG A 161 -22.72 -8.74 -5.53
CA ARG A 161 -23.09 -7.97 -6.73
C ARG A 161 -22.80 -6.48 -6.55
N LYS A 162 -23.27 -5.87 -5.46
CA LYS A 162 -23.04 -4.42 -5.21
C LYS A 162 -21.56 -4.06 -5.12
N LEU A 163 -20.74 -4.94 -4.53
CA LEU A 163 -19.30 -4.72 -4.50
C LEU A 163 -18.68 -4.84 -5.89
N SER A 164 -19.11 -5.83 -6.67
CA SER A 164 -18.65 -5.98 -8.05
C SER A 164 -19.00 -4.75 -8.87
N GLU A 165 -20.22 -4.21 -8.72
CA GLU A 165 -20.68 -3.00 -9.44
C GLU A 165 -19.79 -1.77 -9.17
N VAL A 166 -19.37 -1.52 -7.93
CA VAL A 166 -18.50 -0.36 -7.62
C VAL A 166 -17.05 -0.58 -8.10
N ILE A 167 -16.57 -1.83 -8.11
CA ILE A 167 -15.25 -2.17 -8.67
C ILE A 167 -15.29 -2.05 -10.20
N ASP A 168 -16.36 -2.52 -10.84
CA ASP A 168 -16.56 -2.39 -12.29
C ASP A 168 -16.64 -0.92 -12.73
N GLU A 169 -17.23 -0.04 -11.90
CA GLU A 169 -17.20 1.42 -12.12
C GLU A 169 -15.77 1.98 -12.02
N ALA A 170 -14.99 1.54 -11.02
CA ALA A 170 -13.59 1.90 -10.91
C ALA A 170 -12.80 1.47 -12.16
N HIS A 171 -13.02 0.25 -12.66
CA HIS A 171 -12.38 -0.25 -13.88
C HIS A 171 -12.81 0.52 -15.13
N ARG A 172 -14.09 0.86 -15.27
CA ARG A 172 -14.56 1.74 -16.37
C ARG A 172 -13.92 3.12 -16.32
N SER A 173 -13.60 3.59 -15.12
CA SER A 173 -12.83 4.83 -14.88
C SER A 173 -11.31 4.64 -14.99
N ARG A 174 -10.85 3.49 -15.48
CA ARG A 174 -9.42 3.12 -15.68
C ARG A 174 -8.60 3.07 -14.40
N VAL A 175 -9.24 2.80 -13.27
CA VAL A 175 -8.58 2.61 -11.97
C VAL A 175 -8.07 1.17 -11.86
N ILE A 176 -6.80 1.01 -11.52
CA ILE A 176 -6.18 -0.28 -11.23
C ILE A 176 -6.56 -0.69 -9.81
N THR A 177 -7.12 -1.88 -9.62
CA THR A 177 -7.45 -2.40 -8.29
C THR A 177 -6.54 -3.58 -7.93
N LEU A 178 -5.89 -3.51 -6.77
CA LEU A 178 -5.03 -4.57 -6.25
C LEU A 178 -5.59 -5.07 -4.92
N SER A 179 -5.62 -6.39 -4.76
CA SER A 179 -6.15 -7.04 -3.56
C SER A 179 -5.15 -8.06 -3.03
N ALA A 180 -5.02 -8.10 -1.70
CA ALA A 180 -4.35 -9.19 -1.01
C ALA A 180 -5.09 -10.52 -1.23
N LEU A 181 -4.34 -11.62 -1.12
CA LEU A 181 -4.89 -12.98 -0.93
C LEU A 181 -5.32 -13.21 0.51
N SER A 182 -6.25 -14.14 0.70
CA SER A 182 -6.71 -14.57 2.03
C SER A 182 -5.61 -15.32 2.78
N ASP A 183 -5.51 -15.04 4.08
CA ASP A 183 -4.60 -15.68 5.04
C ASP A 183 -5.22 -16.92 5.72
N GLN A 184 -6.46 -17.29 5.37
CA GLN A 184 -7.24 -18.37 6.01
C GLN A 184 -6.76 -19.80 5.67
N GLY A 185 -5.61 -19.90 4.99
CA GLY A 185 -4.99 -21.16 4.63
C GLY A 185 -5.74 -21.97 3.58
N LEU A 186 -5.19 -23.14 3.25
CA LEU A 186 -5.69 -24.01 2.18
C LEU A 186 -7.08 -24.63 2.46
N ASN A 187 -7.58 -24.49 3.69
CA ASN A 187 -8.90 -24.99 4.09
C ASN A 187 -10.07 -24.17 3.53
N ARG A 188 -9.80 -22.97 2.98
CA ARG A 188 -10.78 -22.17 2.24
C ARG A 188 -10.25 -21.90 0.82
N PRO A 189 -10.42 -22.87 -0.11
CA PRO A 189 -9.83 -22.77 -1.45
C PRO A 189 -10.52 -21.73 -2.35
N GLU A 190 -11.65 -21.16 -1.91
CA GLU A 190 -12.33 -20.13 -2.68
C GLU A 190 -11.55 -18.81 -2.67
N ILE A 191 -11.47 -18.19 -3.85
CA ILE A 191 -10.92 -16.85 -4.00
C ILE A 191 -11.79 -15.89 -3.18
N ALA A 192 -11.17 -15.24 -2.20
CA ALA A 192 -11.82 -14.21 -1.39
C ALA A 192 -12.05 -12.94 -2.20
N PHE A 193 -13.04 -12.17 -1.80
CA PHE A 193 -13.20 -10.81 -2.30
C PHE A 193 -12.19 -9.87 -1.61
N PRO A 194 -11.84 -8.72 -2.23
CA PRO A 194 -12.30 -8.27 -3.56
C PRO A 194 -11.65 -9.00 -4.74
N GLY A 195 -10.61 -9.81 -4.52
CA GLY A 195 -9.93 -10.58 -5.56
C GLY A 195 -10.81 -11.51 -6.43
N LYS A 196 -12.01 -11.88 -5.96
CA LYS A 196 -13.00 -12.65 -6.73
C LYS A 196 -13.64 -11.86 -7.89
N VAL A 197 -13.60 -10.53 -7.86
CA VAL A 197 -14.18 -9.68 -8.91
C VAL A 197 -13.25 -9.65 -10.13
N PRO A 198 -13.75 -9.93 -11.35
CA PRO A 198 -12.93 -9.88 -12.56
C PRO A 198 -12.19 -8.55 -12.72
N GLY A 199 -10.94 -8.59 -13.14
CA GLY A 199 -10.11 -7.40 -13.34
C GLY A 199 -9.40 -6.87 -12.09
N VAL A 200 -9.72 -7.38 -10.89
CA VAL A 200 -8.92 -7.12 -9.68
C VAL A 200 -7.65 -7.95 -9.74
N PHE A 201 -6.48 -7.32 -9.59
CA PHE A 201 -5.21 -8.04 -9.51
C PHE A 201 -5.04 -8.66 -8.12
N ARG A 202 -4.93 -9.99 -8.08
CA ARG A 202 -4.73 -10.76 -6.84
C ARG A 202 -3.25 -10.88 -6.54
N ILE A 203 -2.84 -10.33 -5.41
CA ILE A 203 -1.43 -10.21 -5.05
C ILE A 203 -1.08 -11.18 -3.92
N GLY A 204 -0.21 -12.13 -4.25
CA GLY A 204 0.37 -13.08 -3.31
C GLY A 204 1.71 -12.62 -2.74
N ALA A 205 2.09 -13.23 -1.63
CA ALA A 205 3.36 -13.05 -0.98
C ALA A 205 4.42 -14.00 -1.58
N ALA A 206 5.62 -13.48 -1.81
CA ALA A 206 6.81 -14.24 -2.19
C ALA A 206 7.79 -14.25 -1.02
N ARG A 207 8.40 -15.42 -0.79
CA ARG A 207 9.52 -15.59 0.14
C ARG A 207 10.80 -14.99 -0.43
N SER A 208 11.81 -14.85 0.41
CA SER A 208 13.13 -14.30 0.06
C SER A 208 13.82 -15.00 -1.14
N ASN A 209 13.52 -16.29 -1.37
CA ASN A 209 14.03 -17.06 -2.51
C ASN A 209 13.23 -16.86 -3.81
N GLY A 210 12.26 -15.93 -3.84
CA GLY A 210 11.43 -15.62 -5.00
C GLY A 210 10.30 -16.61 -5.28
N LYS A 211 10.14 -17.67 -4.47
CA LYS A 211 9.01 -18.59 -4.59
C LYS A 211 7.80 -18.02 -3.86
N ALA A 212 6.60 -18.32 -4.38
CA ALA A 212 5.36 -18.08 -3.67
C ALA A 212 5.41 -18.65 -2.25
N ASP A 213 4.83 -17.90 -1.33
CA ASP A 213 4.58 -18.35 0.03
C ASP A 213 3.53 -19.47 0.04
N GLU A 214 3.55 -20.33 1.06
CA GLU A 214 2.65 -21.48 1.18
C GLU A 214 1.17 -21.07 1.16
N PHE A 215 0.86 -19.89 1.68
CA PHE A 215 -0.50 -19.35 1.72
C PHE A 215 -0.89 -18.57 0.46
N SER A 216 0.05 -18.37 -0.47
CA SER A 216 -0.23 -17.63 -1.71
C SER A 216 -0.74 -18.55 -2.81
N VAL A 217 -2.04 -18.83 -2.78
CA VAL A 217 -2.73 -19.64 -3.80
C VAL A 217 -3.67 -18.77 -4.62
N GLY A 218 -3.71 -18.98 -5.94
CA GLY A 218 -4.63 -18.27 -6.83
C GLY A 218 -4.29 -16.79 -7.03
N TYR A 219 -3.01 -16.42 -6.91
CA TYR A 219 -2.51 -15.08 -7.26
C TYR A 219 -2.43 -14.87 -8.77
N ASP A 220 -2.47 -13.61 -9.20
CA ASP A 220 -2.04 -13.17 -10.54
C ASP A 220 -0.55 -12.80 -10.52
N PHE A 221 -0.12 -12.13 -9.45
CA PHE A 221 1.27 -11.72 -9.25
C PHE A 221 1.73 -12.00 -7.81
N ILE A 222 3.04 -12.16 -7.63
CA ILE A 222 3.66 -12.29 -6.31
C ILE A 222 4.72 -11.22 -6.09
N PHE A 223 4.81 -10.71 -4.88
CA PHE A 223 5.77 -9.69 -4.47
C PHE A 223 6.36 -10.02 -3.09
N PRO A 224 7.52 -9.44 -2.73
CA PRO A 224 8.06 -9.56 -1.37
C PRO A 224 7.00 -9.37 -0.30
N GLY A 225 6.96 -10.30 0.65
CA GLY A 225 5.98 -10.28 1.75
C GLY A 225 5.82 -11.63 2.45
N GLY A 226 6.41 -12.71 1.93
CA GLY A 226 6.36 -14.02 2.59
C GLY A 226 7.36 -14.10 3.74
N SER A 227 6.97 -14.76 4.83
CA SER A 227 7.91 -15.06 5.90
C SER A 227 8.94 -16.09 5.40
N SER A 228 10.22 -15.74 5.49
CA SER A 228 11.24 -16.78 5.56
C SER A 228 10.94 -17.50 6.87
N LYS A 229 10.44 -18.75 6.86
CA LYS A 229 10.32 -19.54 8.09
C LYS A 229 11.72 -19.73 8.69
N VAL A 230 12.16 -18.75 9.48
CA VAL A 230 13.03 -18.94 10.63
C VAL A 230 12.09 -18.79 11.79
N GLU A 231 11.85 -19.88 12.52
CA GLU A 231 11.05 -19.88 13.74
C GLU A 231 11.48 -18.69 14.61
N ALA A 232 10.66 -17.64 14.65
CA ALA A 232 10.90 -16.56 15.59
C ALA A 232 10.87 -17.21 16.99
N PRO A 233 11.90 -17.02 17.84
CA PRO A 233 11.80 -17.44 19.22
C PRO A 233 10.50 -16.84 19.77
N LYS A 234 9.66 -17.66 20.40
CA LYS A 234 8.47 -17.18 21.13
C LYS A 234 8.96 -16.20 22.21
N GLY A 235 9.06 -14.93 21.81
CA GLY A 235 9.60 -13.84 22.59
C GLY A 235 8.49 -13.22 23.42
N THR A 236 8.64 -13.38 24.73
CA THR A 236 8.05 -12.61 25.83
C THR A 236 7.38 -11.30 25.42
N GLY A 237 6.07 -11.35 25.13
CA GLY A 237 5.30 -10.21 24.66
C GLY A 237 5.22 -9.08 25.68
N ARG A 238 5.64 -7.88 25.26
CA ARG A 238 4.93 -6.65 25.62
C ARG A 238 3.80 -6.48 24.62
N TYR A 239 2.64 -6.06 25.11
CA TYR A 239 1.37 -6.00 24.36
C TYR A 239 1.39 -4.99 23.18
N ASP A 240 2.47 -4.19 23.06
CA ASP A 240 2.59 -3.07 22.12
C ASP A 240 3.53 -3.36 20.91
N ASP A 241 4.16 -4.54 20.83
CA ASP A 241 5.00 -4.87 19.67
C ASP A 241 4.14 -5.56 18.59
N PRO A 242 4.01 -5.00 17.38
CA PRO A 242 3.29 -5.64 16.29
C PRO A 242 3.98 -6.97 15.97
N ASN A 243 3.21 -8.07 16.03
CA ASN A 243 3.71 -9.41 15.73
C ASN A 243 4.39 -9.40 14.34
N PRO A 244 5.71 -9.66 14.22
CA PRO A 244 6.42 -9.60 12.95
C PRO A 244 5.85 -10.55 11.88
N GLU A 245 5.22 -11.66 12.31
CA GLU A 245 4.51 -12.59 11.42
C GLU A 245 3.18 -12.02 10.91
N MET A 246 2.52 -11.14 11.68
CA MET A 246 1.30 -10.44 11.28
C MET A 246 1.59 -9.28 10.30
N VAL A 247 2.85 -8.85 10.24
CA VAL A 247 3.34 -7.73 9.41
C VAL A 247 3.75 -8.17 8.00
N MET A 248 4.16 -9.44 7.83
CA MET A 248 4.59 -10.01 6.55
C MET A 248 3.52 -10.94 5.98
N GLY A 249 2.96 -10.58 4.83
CA GLY A 249 1.99 -11.43 4.11
C GLY A 249 1.54 -10.81 2.78
N SER A 250 0.42 -11.30 2.26
CA SER A 250 -0.19 -10.79 1.01
C SER A 250 -0.56 -9.31 1.11
N SER A 251 -0.90 -8.80 2.29
CA SER A 251 -1.10 -7.35 2.55
C SER A 251 0.13 -6.54 2.20
N PHE A 252 1.30 -6.89 2.74
CA PHE A 252 2.56 -6.20 2.44
C PHE A 252 2.94 -6.32 0.97
N ALA A 253 2.79 -7.52 0.39
CA ALA A 253 3.00 -7.75 -1.03
C ALA A 253 2.09 -6.88 -1.92
N THR A 254 0.83 -6.66 -1.51
CA THR A 254 -0.12 -5.76 -2.18
C THR A 254 0.36 -4.31 -2.15
N ALA A 255 0.87 -3.84 -1.01
CA ALA A 255 1.44 -2.50 -0.91
C ALA A 255 2.71 -2.34 -1.79
N VAL A 256 3.56 -3.36 -1.84
CA VAL A 256 4.72 -3.40 -2.75
C VAL A 256 4.26 -3.32 -4.21
N ALA A 257 3.26 -4.11 -4.60
CA ALA A 257 2.68 -4.10 -5.95
C ALA A 257 2.09 -2.73 -6.31
N SER A 258 1.31 -2.14 -5.40
CA SER A 258 0.72 -0.80 -5.58
C SER A 258 1.80 0.27 -5.73
N GLY A 259 2.86 0.20 -4.94
CA GLY A 259 4.02 1.09 -5.05
C GLY A 259 4.77 0.94 -6.38
N LEU A 260 4.96 -0.29 -6.85
CA LEU A 260 5.56 -0.54 -8.17
C LEU A 260 4.67 -0.03 -9.31
N ALA A 261 3.36 -0.30 -9.26
CA ALA A 261 2.43 0.20 -10.26
C ALA A 261 2.45 1.73 -10.31
N ALA A 262 2.51 2.39 -9.15
CA ALA A 262 2.64 3.84 -9.07
C ALA A 262 3.97 4.33 -9.65
N LEU A 263 5.08 3.63 -9.39
CA LEU A 263 6.38 3.95 -9.96
C LEU A 263 6.40 3.81 -11.49
N ILE A 264 5.77 2.75 -12.03
CA ILE A 264 5.65 2.56 -13.48
C ILE A 264 4.87 3.71 -14.11
N LEU A 265 3.72 4.08 -13.54
CA LEU A 265 2.94 5.24 -14.02
C LEU A 265 3.75 6.54 -13.93
N HIS A 266 4.52 6.72 -12.86
CA HIS A 266 5.39 7.88 -12.72
C HIS A 266 6.48 7.92 -13.81
N CYS A 267 7.09 6.77 -14.14
CA CYS A 267 8.06 6.68 -15.21
C CYS A 267 7.44 6.98 -16.59
N VAL A 268 6.20 6.56 -16.85
CA VAL A 268 5.49 6.90 -18.10
C VAL A 268 5.31 8.42 -18.21
N GLU A 269 4.85 9.08 -17.16
CA GLU A 269 4.68 10.54 -17.13
C GLU A 269 6.03 11.27 -17.34
N LEU A 270 7.14 10.71 -16.85
CA LEU A 270 8.48 11.26 -17.11
C LEU A 270 8.94 11.07 -18.57
N CYS A 271 8.58 9.96 -19.21
CA CYS A 271 8.92 9.69 -20.61
C CYS A 271 8.12 10.57 -21.59
N ASP A 272 6.81 10.75 -21.35
CA ASP A 272 5.95 11.58 -22.20
C ASP A 272 6.46 13.04 -22.29
N LEU A 273 7.13 13.52 -21.24
CA LEU A 273 7.74 14.85 -21.21
C LEU A 273 9.09 14.89 -21.92
N GLY A 274 9.81 13.76 -21.95
CA GLY A 274 10.99 13.60 -22.78
C GLY A 274 10.69 13.82 -24.26
N ASP A 275 9.49 13.45 -24.72
CA ASP A 275 9.06 13.64 -26.11
C ASP A 275 8.58 15.08 -26.39
N GLU A 276 7.92 15.75 -25.44
CA GLU A 276 7.52 17.16 -25.57
C GLU A 276 8.72 18.13 -25.57
N TYR A 277 9.81 17.80 -24.87
CA TYR A 277 10.99 18.66 -24.76
C TYR A 277 12.25 18.12 -25.48
N GLY A 278 12.24 16.91 -26.03
CA GLY A 278 13.42 16.21 -26.54
C GLY A 278 13.64 16.23 -28.06
N ASN A 279 12.75 16.85 -28.84
CA ASN A 279 12.96 17.04 -30.29
C ASN A 279 13.66 18.37 -30.65
N GLY A 280 14.18 19.10 -29.66
CA GLY A 280 15.04 20.28 -29.88
C GLY A 280 16.43 20.05 -29.30
N ASP A 281 17.45 20.08 -30.15
CA ASP A 281 18.85 20.34 -29.78
C ASP A 281 19.72 19.23 -29.16
N TRP A 282 19.65 18.00 -29.67
CA TRP A 282 20.78 17.05 -29.53
C TRP A 282 21.62 16.88 -30.81
N GLU A 283 21.11 17.25 -32.00
CA GLU A 283 21.88 17.10 -33.26
C GLU A 283 22.72 18.33 -33.67
N SER A 284 22.55 19.48 -33.02
CA SER A 284 23.18 20.74 -33.46
C SER A 284 24.56 21.01 -32.85
N SER A 285 25.02 20.21 -31.88
CA SER A 285 26.31 20.42 -31.19
C SER A 285 27.48 19.58 -31.72
N GLU A 286 27.26 18.48 -32.46
CA GLU A 286 28.35 17.68 -33.04
C GLU A 286 28.79 18.13 -34.46
N HIS A 287 27.96 18.89 -35.19
CA HIS A 287 28.33 19.36 -36.54
C HIS A 287 29.09 20.70 -36.59
N ARG A 288 29.18 21.44 -35.48
CA ARG A 288 29.96 22.69 -35.41
C ARG A 288 31.43 22.53 -35.02
N GLN A 289 31.86 21.35 -34.54
CA GLN A 289 33.26 21.13 -34.17
C GLN A 289 34.12 20.48 -35.28
N ARG A 290 33.55 20.07 -36.42
CA ARG A 290 34.32 19.42 -37.51
C ARG A 290 34.75 20.34 -38.66
N HIS A 291 34.47 21.65 -38.61
CA HIS A 291 34.81 22.58 -39.70
C HIS A 291 35.86 23.66 -39.38
N ASN A 292 36.59 23.55 -38.26
CA ASN A 292 37.67 24.50 -37.91
C ASN A 292 39.05 23.86 -37.70
N CYS A 293 39.32 22.70 -38.30
CA CYS A 293 40.67 22.14 -38.38
C CYS A 293 40.89 21.40 -39.70
N SER A 294 41.26 22.15 -40.74
CA SER A 294 42.21 21.80 -41.81
C SER A 294 42.14 22.83 -42.92
#